data_AF-A0A150SXK4-F1
#
_entry.id   AF-A0A150SXK4-F1
#
_cell.length_a   1.000
_cell.length_b   1.000
_cell.length_c   1.000
_cell.angle_alpha   90.00
_cell.angle_beta   90.00
_cell.angle_gamma   90.00
#
_symmetry.space_group_name_H-M   'P 1'
#
loop_
_entity.id
_entity.type
_entity.pdbx_description
1 polymer ?
#
loop_
_entity_poly.entity_id
_entity_poly.type
_entity_poly.pdbx_seq_one_letter_code
_entity_poly.pdbx_strand_id
1 'polypeptide(L)'
;MKFVIENASCFGAGCHNDEMNPLNLKVDAELRTRLTTHVSKNCGNIPVVNPGKPEESALIKILEGPCGETMRMPLGCVNDGDANCVPPSYIEALSQWIADGALE
;
A
#
# COMPACT_ATOMS: atom_id res chain seq x y z
N MET A 1 14.78 18.98 4.75
CA MET A 1 13.36 18.93 4.32
C MET A 1 12.49 18.71 5.55
N LYS A 2 11.40 19.46 5.69
CA LYS A 2 10.45 19.30 6.80
C LYS A 2 9.38 18.35 6.27
N PHE A 3 9.37 17.10 6.71
CA PHE A 3 8.29 16.18 6.37
C PHE A 3 7.03 16.69 7.05
N VAL A 4 6.05 17.13 6.27
CA VAL A 4 4.69 17.28 6.77
C VAL A 4 4.18 15.86 6.92
N ILE A 5 4.00 15.39 8.15
CA ILE A 5 3.32 14.11 8.37
C ILE A 5 1.85 14.36 8.10
N GLU A 6 1.45 14.18 6.84
CA GLU A 6 0.04 14.00 6.50
C GLU A 6 -0.34 12.60 6.99
N ASN A 7 -1.31 12.51 7.90
CA ASN A 7 -1.78 11.25 8.46
C ASN A 7 -2.56 10.44 7.41
N ALA A 8 -1.84 9.82 6.47
CA ALA A 8 -2.41 8.81 5.59
C ALA A 8 -2.49 7.48 6.36
N SER A 9 -3.70 6.95 6.52
CA SER A 9 -3.91 5.63 7.13
C SER A 9 -4.56 4.70 6.12
N CYS A 10 -3.91 3.56 5.89
CA CYS A 10 -4.48 2.45 5.12
C CYS A 10 -5.44 1.63 5.98
N PHE A 11 -5.29 1.68 7.31
CA PHE A 11 -6.17 1.02 8.26
C PHE A 11 -7.40 1.89 8.56
N GLY A 12 -8.59 1.31 8.47
CA GLY A 12 -9.85 2.00 8.69
C GLY A 12 -10.67 2.20 7.41
N ALA A 13 -11.59 3.15 7.44
CA ALA A 13 -12.54 3.46 6.35
C ALA A 13 -13.44 2.29 5.89
N GLY A 14 -13.53 1.21 6.67
CA GLY A 14 -14.41 0.07 6.39
C GLY A 14 -13.85 -0.92 5.35
N CYS A 15 -12.66 -0.69 4.79
CA CYS A 15 -12.09 -1.56 3.75
C CYS A 15 -10.98 -2.47 4.29
N HIS A 16 -10.07 -1.96 5.13
CA HIS A 16 -8.89 -2.70 5.60
C HIS A 16 -8.89 -3.00 7.10
N ASN A 17 -10.03 -2.82 7.78
CA ASN A 17 -10.22 -3.12 9.20
C ASN A 17 -11.28 -4.19 9.47
N ASP A 18 -11.82 -4.82 8.42
CA ASP A 18 -12.74 -5.95 8.54
C ASP A 18 -11.96 -7.22 8.94
N GLU A 19 -12.50 -7.97 9.89
CA GLU A 19 -11.97 -9.28 10.33
C GLU A 19 -11.95 -10.29 9.18
N MET A 20 -12.87 -10.16 8.20
CA MET A 20 -12.88 -10.99 7.00
C MET A 20 -11.94 -10.51 5.89
N ASN A 21 -11.29 -9.34 6.04
CA ASN A 21 -10.28 -8.91 5.08
C ASN A 21 -8.92 -9.56 5.41
N PRO A 22 -8.43 -10.52 4.60
CA PRO A 22 -7.16 -11.19 4.83
C PRO A 22 -5.92 -10.28 4.79
N LEU A 23 -6.03 -9.05 4.25
CA LEU A 23 -4.95 -8.06 4.24
C LEU A 23 -5.02 -7.09 5.43
N ASN A 24 -5.99 -7.20 6.35
CA ASN A 24 -6.22 -6.29 7.49
C ASN A 24 -4.97 -5.49 7.90
N LEU A 25 -5.00 -4.18 7.65
CA LEU A 25 -3.81 -3.31 7.73
C LEU A 25 -3.62 -2.69 9.13
N LYS A 26 -4.21 -3.30 10.17
CA LYS A 26 -4.06 -2.85 11.55
C LYS A 26 -2.58 -2.70 11.90
N VAL A 27 -2.25 -1.57 12.52
CA VAL A 27 -0.88 -1.30 13.01
C VAL A 27 -0.68 -2.08 14.31
N ASP A 28 -0.17 -3.30 14.18
CA ASP A 28 0.25 -4.20 15.26
C ASP A 28 1.47 -5.01 14.81
N ALA A 29 1.97 -5.90 15.67
CA ALA A 29 3.18 -6.70 15.40
C ALA A 29 3.05 -7.62 14.16
N GLU A 30 1.83 -7.92 13.69
CA GLU A 30 1.60 -8.82 12.55
C GLU A 30 1.42 -8.06 11.23
N LEU A 31 1.45 -6.72 11.24
CA LEU A 31 1.25 -5.91 10.03
C LEU A 31 2.24 -6.29 8.92
N ARG A 32 3.52 -6.41 9.26
CA ARG A 32 4.57 -6.75 8.29
C ARG A 32 4.36 -8.15 7.71
N THR A 33 4.04 -9.14 8.54
CA THR A 33 3.72 -10.50 8.10
C THR A 33 2.59 -10.45 7.08
N ARG A 34 1.47 -9.80 7.41
CA ARG A 34 0.32 -9.67 6.50
C ARG A 34 0.71 -9.02 5.17
N LEU A 35 1.47 -7.91 5.20
CA LEU A 35 1.91 -7.22 4.00
C LEU A 35 2.80 -8.08 3.09
N THR A 36 3.69 -8.87 3.67
CA THR A 36 4.71 -9.64 2.93
C THR A 36 4.26 -11.04 2.52
N THR A 37 3.22 -11.59 3.16
CA THR A 37 2.68 -12.91 2.81
C THR A 37 1.39 -12.85 1.98
N HIS A 38 0.69 -11.70 1.98
CA HIS A 38 -0.56 -11.57 1.24
C HIS A 38 -0.32 -11.42 -0.26
N VAL A 39 -1.11 -12.14 -1.07
CA VAL A 39 -1.10 -12.07 -2.52
C VAL A 39 -2.39 -11.43 -3.00
N SER A 40 -2.28 -10.33 -3.73
CA SER A 40 -3.42 -9.63 -4.31
C SER A 40 -3.88 -10.32 -5.59
N LYS A 41 -4.97 -11.09 -5.51
CA LYS A 41 -5.55 -11.79 -6.67
C LYS A 41 -6.00 -10.81 -7.75
N ASN A 42 -6.69 -9.75 -7.35
CA ASN A 42 -7.25 -8.76 -8.28
C ASN A 42 -6.19 -7.89 -8.95
N CYS A 43 -4.98 -7.81 -8.39
CA CYS A 43 -3.82 -7.13 -8.97
C CYS A 43 -2.93 -8.11 -9.76
N GLY A 44 -3.51 -9.18 -10.33
CA GLY A 44 -2.79 -10.13 -11.18
C GLY A 44 -2.05 -11.24 -10.42
N ASN A 45 -2.51 -11.59 -9.22
CA ASN A 45 -1.88 -12.60 -8.35
C ASN A 45 -0.42 -12.30 -7.97
N ILE A 46 -0.10 -11.02 -7.71
CA ILE A 46 1.23 -10.61 -7.24
C ILE A 46 1.22 -10.32 -5.72
N PRO A 47 2.37 -10.43 -5.03
CA PRO A 47 2.48 -10.09 -3.61
C PRO A 47 2.08 -8.63 -3.34
N VAL A 48 1.47 -8.36 -2.19
CA VAL A 48 1.21 -6.97 -1.77
C VAL A 48 2.51 -6.22 -1.57
N VAL A 49 3.43 -6.82 -0.83
CA VAL A 49 4.82 -6.44 -0.75
C VAL A 49 5.67 -7.61 -1.23
N ASN A 50 6.50 -7.37 -2.24
CA ASN A 50 7.50 -8.31 -2.74
C ASN A 50 8.89 -7.79 -2.33
N PRO A 51 9.48 -8.30 -1.22
CA PRO A 51 10.75 -7.81 -0.70
C PRO A 51 11.85 -7.76 -1.77
N GLY A 52 12.52 -6.61 -1.88
CA GLY A 52 13.56 -6.33 -2.86
C GLY A 52 13.06 -5.95 -4.25
N LYS A 53 11.74 -5.94 -4.48
CA LYS A 53 11.13 -5.73 -5.81
C LYS A 53 9.92 -4.79 -5.76
N PRO A 54 10.13 -3.48 -5.60
CA PRO A 54 9.03 -2.50 -5.50
C PRO A 54 8.12 -2.52 -6.72
N GLU A 55 8.68 -2.65 -7.93
CA GLU A 55 7.93 -2.68 -9.19
C GLU A 55 7.08 -3.95 -9.39
N GLU A 56 7.39 -5.04 -8.67
CA GLU A 56 6.59 -6.28 -8.63
C GLU A 56 5.63 -6.33 -7.43
N SER A 57 5.49 -5.23 -6.67
CA SER A 57 4.63 -5.16 -5.48
C SER A 57 3.29 -4.49 -5.78
N ALA A 58 2.18 -5.12 -5.39
CA ALA A 58 0.84 -4.56 -5.59
C ALA A 58 0.65 -3.21 -4.90
N LEU A 59 1.29 -3.02 -3.72
CA LEU A 59 1.19 -1.80 -2.92
C LEU A 59 1.62 -0.56 -3.72
N ILE A 60 2.72 -0.63 -4.46
CA ILE A 60 3.19 0.53 -5.25
C ILE A 60 2.28 0.75 -6.44
N LYS A 61 1.98 -0.32 -7.21
CA LYS A 61 1.11 -0.24 -8.39
C LYS A 61 -0.26 0.38 -8.08
N ILE A 62 -0.90 -0.02 -6.98
CA ILE A 62 -2.24 0.44 -6.63
C ILE A 62 -2.27 1.88 -6.10
N LEU A 63 -1.14 2.40 -5.59
CA LEU A 63 -1.03 3.79 -5.12
C LEU A 63 -0.74 4.77 -6.26
N GLU A 64 -0.12 4.31 -7.34
CA GLU A 64 0.19 5.09 -8.54
C GLU A 64 -0.92 5.01 -9.61
N GLY A 65 -1.78 3.99 -9.54
CA GLY A 65 -2.86 3.80 -10.50
C GLY A 65 -3.73 2.58 -10.20
N PRO A 66 -4.61 2.19 -11.13
CA PRO A 66 -5.29 0.91 -11.05
C PRO A 66 -4.28 -0.24 -11.08
N CYS A 67 -4.55 -1.31 -10.33
CA CYS A 67 -3.82 -2.57 -10.46
C CYS A 67 -4.75 -3.74 -10.76
N GLY A 68 -4.58 -4.32 -11.96
CA GLY A 68 -5.45 -5.36 -12.49
C GLY A 68 -6.90 -4.89 -12.52
N GLU A 69 -7.78 -5.59 -11.79
CA GLU A 69 -9.20 -5.28 -11.67
C GLU A 69 -9.50 -4.29 -10.52
N THR A 70 -8.50 -3.93 -9.72
CA THR A 70 -8.69 -3.03 -8.57
C THR A 70 -8.36 -1.60 -8.96
N MET A 71 -9.26 -0.67 -8.68
CA MET A 71 -9.00 0.75 -8.88
C MET A 71 -7.91 1.27 -7.93
N ARG A 72 -7.34 2.42 -8.31
CA ARG A 72 -6.35 3.13 -7.50
C ARG A 72 -6.85 3.35 -6.07
N MET A 73 -5.96 3.19 -5.10
CA MET A 73 -6.17 3.55 -3.71
C MET A 73 -5.36 4.81 -3.35
N PRO A 74 -5.86 5.66 -2.44
CA PRO A 74 -7.17 5.61 -1.80
C PRO A 74 -8.32 5.90 -2.77
N LEU A 75 -9.53 5.43 -2.45
CA LEU A 75 -10.71 5.77 -3.24
C LEU A 75 -10.88 7.30 -3.29
N GLY A 76 -11.13 7.84 -4.48
CA GLY A 76 -11.26 9.28 -4.71
C GLY A 76 -9.93 10.00 -4.96
N CYS A 77 -8.79 9.29 -4.98
CA CYS A 77 -7.56 9.77 -5.61
C CYS A 77 -7.67 9.58 -7.14
N VAL A 78 -7.77 10.69 -7.89
CA VAL A 78 -7.95 10.64 -9.35
C VAL A 78 -6.63 10.97 -10.05
N ASN A 79 -5.96 12.05 -9.65
CA ASN A 79 -4.68 12.49 -10.20
C ASN A 79 -3.63 12.65 -9.10
N ASP A 80 -2.37 12.49 -9.47
CA ASP A 80 -1.26 12.72 -8.54
C ASP A 80 -1.29 14.15 -7.99
N GLY A 81 -1.17 14.27 -6.67
CA GLY A 81 -1.24 15.56 -5.97
C GLY A 81 -2.64 15.97 -5.52
N ASP A 82 -3.70 15.20 -5.83
CA ASP A 82 -5.00 15.41 -5.19
C ASP A 82 -4.89 15.20 -3.67
N ALA A 83 -5.62 15.99 -2.89
CA ALA A 83 -5.58 15.92 -1.42
C ALA A 83 -5.99 14.54 -0.83
N ASN A 84 -6.68 13.70 -1.62
CA ASN A 84 -7.07 12.35 -1.22
C ASN A 84 -6.02 11.29 -1.59
N CYS A 85 -5.00 11.65 -2.38
CA CYS A 85 -3.94 10.74 -2.77
C CYS A 85 -2.92 10.60 -1.65
N VAL A 86 -2.25 9.45 -1.60
CA VAL A 86 -1.03 9.31 -0.81
C VAL A 86 0.03 10.23 -1.43
N PRO A 87 0.73 11.06 -0.63
CA PRO A 87 1.76 11.94 -1.15
C PRO A 87 2.86 11.17 -1.89
N PRO A 88 3.40 11.68 -3.01
CA PRO A 88 4.45 11.00 -3.77
C PRO A 88 5.67 10.62 -2.92
N SER A 89 6.04 11.46 -1.95
CA SER A 89 7.15 11.17 -1.03
C SER A 89 6.91 9.95 -0.13
N TYR A 90 5.65 9.62 0.17
CA TYR A 90 5.32 8.41 0.92
C TYR A 90 5.39 7.17 0.02
N ILE A 91 4.95 7.29 -1.24
CA ILE A 91 5.08 6.20 -2.23
C ILE A 91 6.56 5.90 -2.49
N GLU A 92 7.41 6.94 -2.56
CA GLU A 92 8.87 6.82 -2.67
C GLU A 92 9.46 6.13 -1.42
N ALA A 93 9.08 6.56 -0.22
CA ALA A 93 9.53 5.93 1.02
C ALA A 93 9.11 4.45 1.12
N LEU A 94 7.87 4.12 0.71
CA LEU A 94 7.40 2.74 0.64
C LEU A 94 8.18 1.93 -0.39
N SER A 95 8.42 2.50 -1.58
CA SER A 95 9.20 1.85 -2.64
C SER A 95 10.62 1.54 -2.16
N GLN A 96 11.27 2.49 -1.48
CA GLN A 96 12.59 2.31 -0.92
C GLN A 96 12.59 1.25 0.20
N TRP A 97 11.63 1.29 1.12
CA TRP A 97 11.49 0.28 2.17
C TRP A 97 11.33 -1.14 1.58
N ILE A 98 10.56 -1.30 0.50
CA ILE A 98 10.43 -2.58 -0.21
C ILE A 98 11.76 -2.96 -0.86
N ALA A 99 12.45 -2.04 -1.55
CA ALA A 99 13.75 -2.27 -2.16
C ALA A 99 14.80 -2.73 -1.14
N ASP A 100 14.74 -2.20 0.08
CA ASP A 100 15.60 -2.59 1.22
C ASP A 100 15.21 -3.94 1.85
N GLY A 101 14.25 -4.65 1.27
CA GLY A 101 13.82 -5.98 1.70
C GLY A 101 12.64 -5.99 2.66
N ALA A 102 11.91 -4.88 2.80
CA ALA A 102 10.74 -4.76 3.66
C ALA A 102 10.99 -5.25 5.09
N LEU A 103 12.11 -4.80 5.66
CA LEU A 103 12.56 -5.14 7.01
C LEU A 103 11.73 -4.39 8.08
N GLU A 104 11.82 -4.83 9.33
CA GLU A 104 11.20 -4.12 10.47
C GLU A 104 11.93 -2.82 10.82
#